data_AF-A0A2R7LSF8-F1
#
_entry.id   AF-A0A2R7LSF8-F1
#
_cell.length_a   1.000
_cell.length_b   1.000
_cell.length_c   1.000
_cell.angle_alpha   90.00
_cell.angle_beta   90.00
_cell.angle_gamma   90.00
#
_symmetry.space_group_name_H-M   'P 1'
#
loop_
_entity.id
_entity.type
_entity.pdbx_description
1 polymer ?
#
loop_
_entity_poly.entity_id
_entity_poly.type
_entity_poly.pdbx_seq_one_letter_code
_entity_poly.pdbx_strand_id
1 'polypeptide(L)'
;MTLARLLLRHATAVMPASRRDWADGMAAELLIIDQPREALAFAGGCVLAAYQQRISPMRIALAFGRFGTMAVTLLTAGVHAAFLLYWVAILNDLKTHGMTGWVGRFPVFRGMSAEQALAGIGLIPAWHVAALVTMTLGFALCAWMLAHRHFRALILTAGAGLAINTGNALAMKATQAPYLVHHEIAWLYSLAFGLLILAAATFMLAERHLPAKAPATA
;
A
#
# COMPACT_ATOMS: atom_id res chain seq x y z
N MET A 1 -13.51 -1.44 48.26
CA MET A 1 -13.56 -0.24 47.38
C MET A 1 -12.19 0.33 46.97
N THR A 2 -11.11 0.12 47.74
CA THR A 2 -9.79 0.74 47.48
C THR A 2 -9.20 0.41 46.10
N LEU A 3 -9.32 -0.85 45.66
CA LEU A 3 -8.77 -1.28 44.36
C LEU A 3 -9.48 -0.64 43.16
N ALA A 4 -10.81 -0.52 43.16
CA ALA A 4 -11.55 0.14 42.09
C ALA A 4 -11.13 1.61 41.92
N ARG A 5 -10.92 2.32 43.05
CA ARG A 5 -10.40 3.69 43.04
C ARG A 5 -8.97 3.77 42.49
N LEU A 6 -8.11 2.80 42.81
CA LEU A 6 -6.74 2.74 42.26
C LEU A 6 -6.75 2.52 40.75
N LEU A 7 -7.58 1.60 40.27
CA LEU A 7 -7.77 1.36 38.83
C LEU A 7 -8.26 2.62 38.11
N LEU A 8 -9.22 3.32 38.70
CA LEU A 8 -9.73 4.54 38.08
C LEU A 8 -8.72 5.70 38.08
N ARG A 9 -7.93 5.85 39.15
CA ARG A 9 -6.79 6.80 39.17
C ARG A 9 -5.79 6.47 38.07
N HIS A 10 -5.49 5.19 37.87
CA HIS A 10 -4.64 4.75 36.78
C HIS A 10 -5.24 5.06 35.41
N ALA A 11 -6.52 4.75 35.20
CA ALA A 11 -7.23 5.09 33.95
C ALA A 11 -7.15 6.59 33.64
N THR A 12 -7.37 7.43 34.65
CA THR A 12 -7.27 8.90 34.56
C THR A 12 -5.85 9.34 34.18
N ALA A 13 -4.83 8.76 34.79
CA ALA A 13 -3.43 9.08 34.49
C ALA A 13 -3.01 8.65 33.06
N VAL A 14 -3.60 7.58 32.54
CA VAL A 14 -3.31 7.07 31.20
C VAL A 14 -4.09 7.83 30.12
N MET A 15 -5.28 8.36 30.43
CA MET A 15 -6.17 9.04 29.49
C MET A 15 -5.51 10.28 28.86
N PRO A 16 -5.72 10.57 27.56
CA PRO A 16 -5.20 11.79 26.95
C PRO A 16 -5.73 13.06 27.62
N ALA A 17 -4.89 14.10 27.68
CA ALA A 17 -5.20 15.36 28.35
C ALA A 17 -6.47 16.06 27.84
N SER A 18 -6.88 15.79 26.59
CA SER A 18 -8.10 16.31 25.96
C SER A 18 -9.39 15.63 26.45
N ARG A 19 -9.29 14.62 27.32
CA ARG A 19 -10.41 13.82 27.84
C ARG A 19 -10.45 13.82 29.37
N ARG A 20 -9.89 14.86 30.03
CA ARG A 20 -9.87 14.96 31.50
C ARG A 20 -11.28 15.00 32.09
N ASP A 21 -12.20 15.72 31.47
CA ASP A 21 -13.60 15.80 31.90
C ASP A 21 -14.29 14.43 31.94
N TRP A 22 -13.91 13.51 31.03
CA TRP A 22 -14.40 12.13 31.08
C TRP A 22 -13.92 11.42 32.35
N ALA A 23 -12.66 11.61 32.73
CA ALA A 23 -12.10 10.94 33.90
C ALA A 23 -12.74 11.44 35.20
N ASP A 24 -13.03 12.74 35.27
CA ASP A 24 -13.74 13.35 36.39
C ASP A 24 -15.19 12.82 36.47
N GLY A 25 -15.87 12.67 35.33
CA GLY A 25 -17.19 12.05 35.24
C GLY A 25 -17.20 10.60 35.72
N MET A 26 -16.25 9.77 35.26
CA MET A 26 -16.14 8.38 35.71
C MET A 26 -15.80 8.26 37.20
N ALA A 27 -15.09 9.24 37.78
CA ALA A 27 -14.84 9.30 39.21
C ALA A 27 -16.10 9.54 40.02
N ALA A 28 -17.00 10.40 39.53
CA ALA A 28 -18.32 10.59 40.13
C ALA A 28 -19.19 9.33 40.00
N GLU A 29 -19.19 8.67 38.84
CA GLU A 29 -19.96 7.43 38.62
C GLU A 29 -19.48 6.28 39.52
N LEU A 30 -18.17 6.16 39.78
CA LEU A 30 -17.67 5.12 40.68
C LEU A 30 -18.19 5.29 42.12
N LEU A 31 -18.50 6.52 42.55
CA LEU A 31 -18.97 6.80 43.91
C LEU A 31 -20.41 6.35 44.16
N ILE A 32 -21.22 6.18 43.11
CA ILE A 32 -22.62 5.73 43.21
C ILE A 32 -22.78 4.21 43.09
N ILE A 33 -21.70 3.46 42.82
CA ILE A 33 -21.76 2.00 42.70
C ILE A 33 -21.53 1.36 44.08
N ASP A 34 -22.62 0.89 44.69
CA ASP A 34 -22.59 0.29 46.03
C ASP A 34 -21.96 -1.11 46.06
N GLN A 35 -22.14 -1.89 44.99
CA GLN A 35 -21.66 -3.26 44.93
C GLN A 35 -20.15 -3.32 44.57
N PRO A 36 -19.29 -3.90 45.43
CA PRO A 36 -17.84 -3.91 45.19
C PRO A 36 -17.39 -4.59 43.90
N ARG A 37 -18.10 -5.64 43.48
CA ARG A 37 -17.81 -6.39 42.24
C ARG A 37 -18.10 -5.55 41.00
N GLU A 38 -19.23 -4.85 40.99
CA GLU A 38 -19.64 -3.96 39.90
C GLU A 38 -18.68 -2.77 39.80
N ALA A 39 -18.30 -2.18 40.94
CA ALA A 39 -17.32 -1.09 41.00
C ALA A 39 -15.96 -1.49 40.40
N LEU A 40 -15.51 -2.73 40.64
CA LEU A 40 -14.28 -3.26 40.05
C LEU A 40 -14.41 -3.50 38.55
N ALA A 41 -15.53 -4.08 38.09
CA ALA A 41 -15.78 -4.28 36.67
C ALA A 41 -15.83 -2.95 35.91
N PHE A 42 -16.53 -1.95 36.48
CA PHE A 42 -16.59 -0.59 35.95
C PHE A 42 -15.21 0.06 35.84
N ALA A 43 -14.42 0.03 36.93
CA ALA A 43 -13.08 0.61 36.92
C ALA A 43 -12.14 -0.12 35.94
N GLY A 44 -12.27 -1.44 35.80
CA GLY A 44 -11.57 -2.23 34.78
C GLY A 44 -11.94 -1.80 33.35
N GLY A 45 -13.23 -1.57 33.09
CA GLY A 45 -13.72 -1.00 31.83
C GLY A 45 -13.13 0.38 31.54
N CYS A 46 -13.04 1.24 32.56
CA CYS A 46 -12.42 2.57 32.45
C CYS A 46 -10.93 2.48 32.06
N VAL A 47 -10.17 1.55 32.67
CA VAL A 47 -8.76 1.32 32.31
C VAL A 47 -8.63 0.87 30.86
N LEU A 48 -9.46 -0.10 30.43
CA LEU A 48 -9.46 -0.57 29.04
C LEU A 48 -9.78 0.56 28.06
N ALA A 49 -10.80 1.37 28.35
CA ALA A 49 -11.19 2.52 27.54
C ALA A 49 -10.05 3.55 27.45
N ALA A 50 -9.38 3.87 28.57
CA ALA A 50 -8.25 4.81 28.60
C ALA A 50 -7.09 4.34 27.73
N TYR A 51 -6.72 3.05 27.80
CA TYR A 51 -5.69 2.49 26.91
C TYR A 51 -6.11 2.53 25.44
N GLN A 52 -7.36 2.18 25.13
CA GLN A 52 -7.88 2.23 23.76
C GLN A 52 -7.84 3.64 23.18
N GLN A 53 -8.19 4.66 23.97
CA GLN A 53 -8.13 6.06 23.55
C GLN A 53 -6.67 6.52 23.34
N ARG A 54 -5.75 6.12 24.23
CA ARG A 54 -4.34 6.50 24.12
C ARG A 54 -3.67 5.93 22.87
N ILE A 55 -4.02 4.71 22.45
CA ILE A 55 -3.46 4.08 21.24
C ILE A 55 -4.22 4.44 19.96
N SER A 56 -5.39 5.09 20.06
CA SER A 56 -6.25 5.44 18.92
C SER A 56 -5.53 6.29 17.86
N PRO A 57 -4.78 7.36 18.21
CA PRO A 57 -4.04 8.15 17.22
C PRO A 57 -3.04 7.32 16.42
N MET A 58 -2.34 6.38 17.07
CA MET A 58 -1.39 5.49 16.40
C MET A 58 -2.09 4.54 15.43
N ARG A 59 -3.26 3.99 15.82
CA ARG A 59 -4.08 3.16 14.93
C ARG A 59 -4.58 3.95 13.72
N ILE A 60 -5.01 5.20 13.93
CA ILE A 60 -5.43 6.11 12.86
C ILE A 60 -4.25 6.39 11.92
N ALA A 61 -3.09 6.75 12.46
CA ALA A 61 -1.88 7.02 11.68
C ALA A 61 -1.44 5.80 10.85
N LEU A 62 -1.48 4.59 11.42
CA LEU A 62 -1.19 3.36 10.67
C LEU A 62 -2.22 3.07 9.58
N ALA A 63 -3.49 3.33 9.83
CA ALA A 63 -4.53 3.18 8.81
C ALA A 63 -4.30 4.18 7.66
N PHE A 64 -4.04 5.44 7.96
CA PHE A 64 -3.71 6.46 6.96
C PHE A 64 -2.45 6.10 6.18
N GLY A 65 -1.38 5.71 6.87
CA GLY A 65 -0.13 5.27 6.22
C GLY A 65 -0.38 4.11 5.27
N ARG A 66 -1.09 3.07 5.72
CA ARG A 66 -1.39 1.88 4.91
C ARG A 66 -2.26 2.21 3.69
N PHE A 67 -3.32 3.00 3.86
CA PHE A 67 -4.18 3.41 2.74
C PHE A 67 -3.47 4.39 1.80
N GLY A 68 -2.58 5.25 2.31
CA GLY A 68 -1.72 6.10 1.51
C GLY A 68 -0.75 5.29 0.65
N THR A 69 -0.04 4.33 1.24
CA THR A 69 0.84 3.41 0.51
C THR A 69 0.03 2.61 -0.53
N MET A 70 -1.17 2.14 -0.17
CA MET A 70 -2.07 1.43 -1.09
C MET A 70 -2.44 2.31 -2.29
N ALA A 71 -2.85 3.55 -2.06
CA ALA A 71 -3.25 4.47 -3.12
C ALA A 71 -2.10 4.77 -4.09
N VAL A 72 -0.90 5.05 -3.56
CA VAL A 72 0.29 5.28 -4.40
C VAL A 72 0.66 4.01 -5.18
N THR A 73 0.57 2.83 -4.56
CA THR A 73 0.85 1.54 -5.22
C THR A 73 -0.14 1.27 -6.35
N LEU A 74 -1.43 1.55 -6.13
CA LEU A 74 -2.47 1.40 -7.14
C LEU A 74 -2.30 2.41 -8.28
N LEU A 75 -1.94 3.66 -7.97
CA LEU A 75 -1.61 4.67 -8.98
C LEU A 75 -0.44 4.21 -9.85
N THR A 76 0.62 3.67 -9.24
CA THR A 76 1.75 3.08 -9.97
C THR A 76 1.29 1.96 -10.90
N ALA A 77 0.44 1.04 -10.44
CA ALA A 77 -0.14 0.00 -11.30
C ALA A 77 -0.94 0.61 -12.46
N GLY A 78 -1.76 1.62 -12.18
CA GLY A 78 -2.57 2.33 -13.19
C GLY A 78 -1.73 3.00 -14.27
N VAL A 79 -0.62 3.65 -13.90
CA VAL A 79 0.33 4.26 -14.86
C VAL A 79 0.93 3.19 -15.78
N HIS A 80 1.33 2.03 -15.24
CA HIS A 80 1.88 0.95 -16.08
C HIS A 80 0.82 0.34 -16.99
N ALA A 81 -0.39 0.13 -16.49
CA ALA A 81 -1.51 -0.35 -17.29
C ALA A 81 -1.83 0.62 -18.44
N ALA A 82 -1.88 1.93 -18.15
CA ALA A 82 -2.11 2.96 -19.16
C ALA A 82 -1.00 2.95 -20.24
N PHE A 83 0.26 2.79 -19.84
CA PHE A 83 1.38 2.70 -20.77
C PHE A 83 1.29 1.46 -21.69
N LEU A 84 0.96 0.28 -21.13
CA LEU A 84 0.75 -0.93 -21.91
C LEU A 84 -0.43 -0.79 -22.89
N LEU A 85 -1.55 -0.23 -22.43
CA LEU A 85 -2.72 0.04 -23.27
C LEU A 85 -2.41 1.06 -24.38
N TYR A 86 -1.58 2.06 -24.08
CA TYR A 86 -1.13 3.03 -25.08
C TYR A 86 -0.34 2.36 -26.20
N TRP A 87 0.53 1.40 -25.90
CA TRP A 87 1.22 0.60 -26.92
C TRP A 87 0.28 -0.28 -27.74
N VAL A 88 -0.73 -0.88 -27.12
CA VAL A 88 -1.78 -1.62 -27.84
C VAL A 88 -2.54 -0.70 -28.79
N ALA A 89 -2.88 0.52 -28.35
CA ALA A 89 -3.53 1.52 -29.19
C ALA A 89 -2.65 1.95 -30.37
N ILE A 90 -1.33 2.12 -30.16
CA ILE A 90 -0.36 2.41 -31.23
C ILE A 90 -0.37 1.30 -32.28
N LEU A 91 -0.25 0.04 -31.84
CA LEU A 91 -0.25 -1.12 -32.71
C LEU A 91 -1.55 -1.26 -33.50
N ASN A 92 -2.69 -1.00 -32.84
CA ASN A 92 -3.98 -1.04 -33.49
C ASN A 92 -4.08 0.04 -34.58
N ASP A 93 -3.74 1.29 -34.28
CA ASP A 93 -3.80 2.40 -35.23
C ASP A 93 -2.90 2.18 -36.44
N LEU A 94 -1.67 1.71 -36.24
CA LEU A 94 -0.75 1.38 -37.35
C LEU A 94 -1.30 0.27 -38.25
N LYS A 95 -2.00 -0.73 -37.67
CA LYS A 95 -2.60 -1.83 -38.44
C LYS A 95 -3.86 -1.40 -39.20
N THR A 96 -4.68 -0.53 -38.62
CA THR A 96 -5.98 -0.16 -39.20
C THR A 96 -5.88 1.05 -40.13
N HIS A 97 -5.02 2.01 -39.81
CA HIS A 97 -4.93 3.29 -40.51
C HIS A 97 -3.54 3.55 -41.11
N GLY A 98 -2.56 2.68 -40.88
CA GLY A 98 -1.18 2.91 -41.35
C GLY A 98 -0.60 4.21 -40.78
N MET A 99 0.09 4.98 -41.62
CA MET A 99 0.70 6.25 -41.22
C MET A 99 -0.25 7.45 -41.29
N THR A 100 -1.50 7.28 -41.75
CA THR A 100 -2.49 8.37 -41.83
C THR A 100 -3.26 8.56 -40.51
N GLY A 101 -3.13 7.62 -39.57
CA GLY A 101 -3.71 7.67 -38.23
C GLY A 101 -3.05 8.69 -37.30
N TRP A 102 -3.41 8.65 -36.02
CA TRP A 102 -2.85 9.57 -35.02
C TRP A 102 -1.38 9.23 -34.70
N VAL A 103 -1.01 7.95 -34.77
CA VAL A 103 0.37 7.50 -34.50
C VAL A 103 1.37 8.09 -35.50
N GLY A 104 0.97 8.22 -36.77
CA GLY A 104 1.84 8.77 -37.81
C GLY A 104 2.26 10.22 -37.58
N ARG A 105 1.61 10.91 -36.63
CA ARG A 105 1.97 12.28 -36.21
C ARG A 105 3.14 12.32 -35.22
N PHE A 106 3.55 11.18 -34.66
CA PHE A 106 4.67 11.16 -33.73
C PHE A 106 6.01 11.37 -34.43
N PRO A 107 6.91 12.22 -33.87
CA PRO A 107 8.23 12.44 -34.43
C PRO A 107 9.05 11.16 -34.62
N VAL A 108 8.87 10.17 -33.75
CA VAL A 108 9.61 8.89 -33.78
C VAL A 108 9.31 8.06 -35.03
N PHE A 109 8.15 8.24 -35.67
CA PHE A 109 7.76 7.52 -36.88
C PHE A 109 7.87 8.37 -38.15
N ARG A 110 8.42 9.59 -38.05
CA ARG A 110 8.51 10.51 -39.19
C ARG A 110 9.39 9.91 -40.29
N GLY A 111 8.84 9.80 -41.50
CA GLY A 111 9.54 9.25 -42.67
C GLY A 111 9.58 7.71 -42.71
N MET A 112 8.93 7.02 -41.77
CA MET A 112 8.75 5.57 -41.80
C MET A 112 7.46 5.19 -42.53
N SER A 113 7.45 4.03 -43.19
CA SER A 113 6.21 3.36 -43.56
C SER A 113 5.58 2.65 -42.35
N ALA A 114 4.29 2.32 -42.43
CA ALA A 114 3.61 1.58 -41.35
C ALA A 114 4.25 0.19 -41.12
N GLU A 115 4.68 -0.47 -42.19
CA GLU A 115 5.38 -1.76 -42.13
C GLU A 115 6.73 -1.62 -41.40
N GLN A 116 7.50 -0.57 -41.69
CA GLN A 116 8.76 -0.29 -41.01
C GLN A 116 8.55 -0.01 -39.52
N ALA A 117 7.52 0.79 -39.17
CA ALA A 117 7.18 1.07 -37.78
C ALA A 117 6.76 -0.21 -37.02
N LEU A 118 5.90 -1.04 -37.62
CA LEU A 118 5.47 -2.31 -37.04
C LEU A 118 6.64 -3.31 -36.90
N ALA A 119 7.52 -3.39 -37.89
CA ALA A 119 8.72 -4.22 -37.82
C ALA A 119 9.64 -3.78 -36.69
N GLY A 120 9.85 -2.48 -36.52
CA GLY A 120 10.62 -1.91 -35.42
C GLY A 120 10.03 -2.23 -34.04
N ILE A 121 8.71 -2.11 -33.88
CA ILE A 121 8.02 -2.50 -32.63
C ILE A 121 8.13 -4.02 -32.41
N GLY A 122 8.08 -4.83 -33.48
CA GLY A 122 8.24 -6.28 -33.42
C GLY A 122 9.62 -6.74 -32.92
N LEU A 123 10.64 -5.87 -32.93
CA LEU A 123 11.96 -6.16 -32.35
C LEU A 123 11.97 -6.11 -30.82
N ILE A 124 10.92 -5.57 -30.19
CA ILE A 124 10.82 -5.50 -28.73
C ILE A 124 10.70 -6.92 -28.18
N PRO A 125 11.62 -7.35 -27.29
CA PRO A 125 11.61 -8.73 -26.83
C PRO A 125 10.35 -9.08 -26.04
N ALA A 126 9.75 -10.24 -26.33
CA ALA A 126 8.55 -10.71 -25.64
C ALA A 126 8.73 -10.83 -24.11
N TRP A 127 9.94 -11.18 -23.65
CA TRP A 127 10.26 -11.23 -22.22
C TRP A 127 10.17 -9.86 -21.55
N HIS A 128 10.50 -8.77 -22.26
CA HIS A 128 10.40 -7.42 -21.73
C HIS A 128 8.94 -7.01 -21.53
N VAL A 129 8.09 -7.33 -22.52
CA VAL A 129 6.64 -7.12 -22.43
C VAL A 129 6.06 -7.93 -21.27
N ALA A 130 6.43 -9.22 -21.16
CA ALA A 130 5.98 -10.08 -20.08
C ALA A 130 6.40 -9.56 -18.70
N ALA A 131 7.62 -9.02 -18.57
CA ALA A 131 8.09 -8.40 -17.33
C ALA A 131 7.24 -7.18 -16.97
N LEU A 132 6.94 -6.29 -17.92
CA LEU A 132 6.11 -5.09 -17.68
C LEU A 132 4.67 -5.46 -17.26
N VAL A 133 4.06 -6.43 -17.94
CA VAL A 133 2.73 -6.96 -17.57
C VAL A 133 2.78 -7.54 -16.15
N THR A 134 3.79 -8.35 -15.85
CA THR A 134 3.94 -8.99 -14.54
C THR A 134 4.15 -7.97 -13.43
N MET A 135 4.95 -6.92 -13.65
CA MET A 135 5.14 -5.84 -12.69
C MET A 135 3.84 -5.05 -12.46
N THR A 136 3.07 -4.79 -13.52
CA THR A 136 1.76 -4.12 -13.43
C THR A 136 0.80 -4.90 -12.53
N LEU A 137 0.68 -6.20 -12.76
CA LEU A 137 -0.13 -7.10 -11.94
C LEU A 137 0.42 -7.21 -10.52
N GLY A 138 1.75 -7.24 -10.36
CA GLY A 138 2.44 -7.27 -9.08
C GLY A 138 2.08 -6.05 -8.21
N PHE A 139 2.14 -4.83 -8.77
CA PHE A 139 1.73 -3.63 -8.04
C PHE A 139 0.25 -3.65 -7.67
N ALA A 140 -0.64 -4.04 -8.60
CA ALA A 140 -2.08 -4.16 -8.31
C ALA A 140 -2.34 -5.17 -7.17
N LEU A 141 -1.65 -6.31 -7.19
CA LEU A 141 -1.75 -7.34 -6.16
C LEU A 141 -1.19 -6.86 -4.82
N CYS A 142 -0.05 -6.16 -4.81
CA CYS A 142 0.49 -5.54 -3.60
C CYS A 142 -0.48 -4.52 -2.98
N ALA A 143 -1.15 -3.69 -3.80
CA ALA A 143 -2.17 -2.77 -3.33
C ALA A 143 -3.35 -3.50 -2.69
N TRP A 144 -3.85 -4.57 -3.33
CA TRP A 144 -4.89 -5.42 -2.75
C TRP A 144 -4.45 -6.06 -1.42
N MET A 145 -3.22 -6.56 -1.33
CA MET A 145 -2.66 -7.13 -0.10
C MET A 145 -2.51 -6.09 1.02
N LEU A 146 -2.16 -4.83 0.70
CA LEU A 146 -2.16 -3.73 1.67
C LEU A 146 -3.57 -3.48 2.22
N ALA A 147 -4.59 -3.51 1.37
CA ALA A 147 -5.99 -3.32 1.77
C ALA A 147 -6.47 -4.42 2.73
N HIS A 148 -6.07 -5.67 2.49
CA HIS A 148 -6.51 -6.86 3.23
C HIS A 148 -5.52 -7.33 4.31
N ARG A 149 -4.44 -6.58 4.56
CA ARG A 149 -3.41 -6.87 5.59
C ARG A 149 -2.67 -8.19 5.39
N HIS A 150 -2.50 -8.63 4.15
CA HIS A 150 -1.73 -9.83 3.81
C HIS A 150 -0.21 -9.52 3.69
N PHE A 151 0.40 -8.98 4.74
CA PHE A 151 1.76 -8.41 4.66
C PHE A 151 2.87 -9.42 4.30
N ARG A 152 2.75 -10.68 4.74
CA ARG A 152 3.72 -11.73 4.37
C ARG A 152 3.68 -12.00 2.87
N ALA A 153 2.48 -12.15 2.32
CA ALA A 153 2.28 -12.34 0.89
C ALA A 153 2.76 -11.11 0.11
N LEU A 154 2.48 -9.90 0.62
CA LEU A 154 2.96 -8.65 0.04
C LEU A 154 4.50 -8.63 -0.09
N ILE A 155 5.22 -8.97 0.98
CA ILE A 155 6.69 -9.00 0.96
C ILE A 155 7.20 -9.96 -0.11
N LEU A 156 6.60 -11.15 -0.23
CA LEU A 156 6.98 -12.12 -1.26
C LEU A 156 6.67 -11.61 -2.67
N THR A 157 5.49 -11.04 -2.89
CA THR A 157 5.09 -10.49 -4.18
C THR A 157 5.96 -9.30 -4.59
N ALA A 158 6.24 -8.37 -3.67
CA ALA A 158 7.12 -7.23 -3.93
C ALA A 158 8.57 -7.68 -4.15
N GLY A 159 9.03 -8.70 -3.43
CA GLY A 159 10.34 -9.33 -3.64
C GLY A 159 10.46 -9.97 -5.03
N ALA A 160 9.42 -10.69 -5.47
CA ALA A 160 9.36 -11.24 -6.82
C ALA A 160 9.35 -10.13 -7.88
N GLY A 161 8.57 -9.06 -7.68
CA GLY A 161 8.56 -7.88 -8.56
C GLY A 161 9.94 -7.21 -8.67
N LEU A 162 10.64 -7.05 -7.55
CA LEU A 162 12.01 -6.53 -7.50
C LEU A 162 12.98 -7.40 -8.31
N ALA A 163 12.90 -8.72 -8.14
CA ALA A 163 13.75 -9.66 -8.86
C ALA A 163 13.48 -9.63 -10.38
N ILE A 164 12.20 -9.61 -10.77
CA ILE A 164 11.79 -9.51 -12.18
C ILE A 164 12.28 -8.20 -12.80
N ASN A 165 12.08 -7.06 -12.12
CA ASN A 165 12.56 -5.75 -12.61
C ASN A 165 14.07 -5.74 -12.78
N THR A 166 14.80 -6.28 -11.79
CA THR A 166 16.26 -6.34 -11.83
C THR A 166 16.75 -7.22 -12.97
N GLY A 167 16.17 -8.42 -13.13
CA GLY A 167 16.49 -9.33 -14.22
C GLY A 167 16.19 -8.70 -15.59
N ASN A 168 15.04 -8.04 -15.73
CA ASN A 168 14.66 -7.30 -16.94
C ASN A 168 15.67 -6.20 -17.27
N ALA A 169 16.07 -5.38 -16.30
CA ALA A 169 17.03 -4.30 -16.49
C ALA A 169 18.42 -4.82 -16.89
N LEU A 170 18.89 -5.90 -16.24
CA LEU A 170 20.16 -6.55 -16.58
C LEU A 170 20.12 -7.16 -17.98
N ALA A 171 19.04 -7.84 -18.35
CA ALA A 171 18.85 -8.42 -19.67
C ALA A 171 18.84 -7.34 -20.76
N MET A 172 18.16 -6.21 -20.53
CA MET A 172 18.18 -5.08 -21.47
C MET A 172 19.59 -4.50 -21.64
N LYS A 173 20.31 -4.30 -20.53
CA LYS A 173 21.69 -3.79 -20.57
C LYS A 173 22.63 -4.72 -21.32
N ALA A 174 22.48 -6.04 -21.12
CA ALA A 174 23.32 -7.04 -21.77
C ALA A 174 23.03 -7.19 -23.28
N THR A 175 21.78 -7.04 -23.69
CA THR A 175 21.36 -7.30 -25.08
C THR A 175 21.30 -6.07 -25.96
N GLN A 176 21.36 -4.85 -25.37
CA GLN A 176 21.09 -3.59 -26.08
C GLN A 176 19.78 -3.61 -26.89
N ALA A 177 18.83 -4.46 -26.47
CA ALA A 177 17.57 -4.65 -27.18
C ALA A 177 16.72 -3.37 -27.13
N PRO A 178 15.88 -3.13 -28.15
CA PRO A 178 14.90 -2.05 -28.10
C PRO A 178 13.96 -2.27 -26.92
N TYR A 179 13.58 -1.17 -26.28
CA TYR A 179 12.88 -1.18 -25.01
C TYR A 179 11.64 -0.29 -25.04
N LEU A 180 10.65 -0.66 -24.24
CA LEU A 180 9.49 0.19 -23.98
C LEU A 180 9.82 1.17 -22.86
N VAL A 181 10.63 0.75 -21.88
CA VAL A 181 11.06 1.57 -20.74
C VAL A 181 12.59 1.58 -20.67
N HIS A 182 13.19 2.77 -20.53
CA HIS A 182 14.65 2.92 -20.49
C HIS A 182 15.25 2.27 -19.23
N HIS A 183 16.36 1.54 -19.37
CA HIS A 183 17.01 0.89 -18.22
C HIS A 183 17.50 1.90 -17.16
N GLU A 184 17.83 3.12 -17.57
CA GLU A 184 18.22 4.22 -16.65
C GLU A 184 17.13 4.65 -15.68
N ILE A 185 15.86 4.35 -15.94
CA ILE A 185 14.77 4.61 -14.99
C ILE A 185 14.30 3.34 -14.27
N ALA A 186 14.87 2.17 -14.59
CA ALA A 186 14.49 0.90 -13.96
C ALA A 186 14.80 0.87 -12.44
N TRP A 187 15.76 1.67 -11.97
CA TRP A 187 16.05 1.77 -10.54
C TRP A 187 14.90 2.36 -9.73
N LEU A 188 14.04 3.20 -10.34
CA LEU A 188 12.85 3.74 -9.67
C LEU A 188 11.87 2.63 -9.29
N TYR A 189 11.74 1.60 -10.14
CA TYR A 189 10.91 0.44 -9.83
C TYR A 189 11.52 -0.43 -8.74
N SER A 190 12.85 -0.62 -8.77
CA SER A 190 13.55 -1.32 -7.68
C SER A 190 13.35 -0.61 -6.34
N LEU A 191 13.45 0.73 -6.34
CA LEU A 191 13.15 1.55 -5.17
C LEU A 191 11.70 1.38 -4.72
N ALA A 192 10.73 1.43 -5.64
CA ALA A 192 9.32 1.26 -5.32
C ALA A 192 9.02 -0.10 -4.66
N PHE A 193 9.55 -1.20 -5.21
CA PHE A 193 9.40 -2.52 -4.60
C PHE A 193 10.12 -2.63 -3.24
N GLY A 194 11.34 -2.06 -3.13
CA GLY A 194 12.07 -2.01 -1.86
C GLY A 194 11.29 -1.27 -0.77
N LEU A 195 10.70 -0.12 -1.10
CA LEU A 195 9.84 0.65 -0.20
C LEU A 195 8.56 -0.10 0.16
N LEU A 196 7.98 -0.88 -0.74
CA LEU A 196 6.82 -1.73 -0.44
C LEU A 196 7.16 -2.84 0.56
N ILE A 197 8.32 -3.48 0.41
CA ILE A 197 8.81 -4.50 1.36
C ILE A 197 8.99 -3.86 2.74
N LEU A 198 9.65 -2.70 2.80
CA LEU A 198 9.87 -1.97 4.04
C LEU A 198 8.54 -1.59 4.70
N ALA A 199 7.62 -0.99 3.94
CA ALA A 199 6.31 -0.59 4.44
C ALA A 199 5.52 -1.79 4.98
N ALA A 200 5.50 -2.90 4.26
CA ALA A 200 4.82 -4.13 4.69
C ALA A 200 5.43 -4.71 5.98
N ALA A 201 6.76 -4.70 6.11
CA ALA A 201 7.43 -5.11 7.34
C ALA A 201 7.09 -4.18 8.51
N THR A 202 7.05 -2.87 8.29
CA THR A 202 6.65 -1.87 9.30
C THR A 202 5.20 -2.07 9.74
N PHE A 203 4.25 -2.22 8.81
CA PHE A 203 2.85 -2.45 9.16
C PHE A 203 2.65 -3.79 9.88
N MET A 204 3.31 -4.86 9.42
CA MET A 204 3.28 -6.16 10.08
C MET A 204 3.81 -6.10 11.51
N LEU A 205 4.92 -5.38 11.74
CA LEU A 205 5.48 -5.22 13.09
C LEU A 205 4.56 -4.38 13.97
N ALA A 206 4.04 -3.27 13.46
CA ALA A 206 3.14 -2.39 14.20
C ALA A 206 1.84 -3.09 14.61
N GLU A 207 1.26 -3.92 13.72
CA GLU A 207 0.05 -4.69 14.03
C GLU A 207 0.29 -5.80 15.06
N ARG A 208 1.50 -6.40 15.12
CA ARG A 208 1.83 -7.38 16.17
C ARG A 208 1.87 -6.76 17.57
N HIS A 209 2.29 -5.50 17.67
CA HIS A 209 2.43 -4.80 18.95
C HIS A 209 1.20 -4.01 19.36
N LEU A 210 0.22 -3.83 18.46
CA LEU A 210 -1.04 -3.20 18.77
C LEU A 210 -2.08 -4.27 19.14
N PRO A 211 -2.60 -4.28 20.39
CA PRO A 211 -3.64 -5.23 20.76
C PRO A 211 -4.84 -5.07 19.84
N ALA A 212 -5.52 -6.18 19.51
CA ALA A 212 -6.77 -6.13 18.76
C ALA A 212 -7.76 -5.19 19.47
N LYS A 213 -8.60 -4.48 18.71
CA LYS A 213 -9.72 -3.75 19.31
C LYS A 213 -10.57 -4.82 20.02
N ALA A 214 -10.78 -4.67 21.32
CA ALA A 214 -11.71 -5.56 22.02
C ALA A 214 -13.05 -5.50 21.25
N PRO A 215 -13.72 -6.64 21.03
CA PRO A 215 -15.03 -6.63 20.40
C PRO A 215 -15.90 -5.63 21.17
N ALA A 216 -16.65 -4.80 20.44
CA ALA A 216 -17.68 -4.00 21.07
C ALA A 216 -18.64 -5.01 21.72
N THR A 217 -18.54 -5.18 23.03
CA THR A 217 -19.55 -5.90 23.80
C THR A 217 -20.83 -5.10 23.62
N ALA A 218 -21.77 -5.68 22.87
CA ALA A 218 -23.12 -5.18 22.68
C ALA A 218 -23.90 -5.24 24.00
#